data_AF-A0A3M6JYZ9-F1
#
_entry.id   AF-A0A3M6JYZ9-F1
#
_cell.length_a   1.000
_cell.length_b   1.000
_cell.length_c   1.000
_cell.angle_alpha   90.00
_cell.angle_beta   90.00
_cell.angle_gamma   90.00
#
_symmetry.space_group_name_H-M   'P 1'
#
loop_
_entity.id
_entity.type
_entity.pdbx_description
1 polymer ?
#
loop_
_entity_poly.entity_id
_entity_poly.type
_entity_poly.pdbx_seq_one_letter_code
_entity_poly.pdbx_strand_id
1 'polypeptide(L)'
;ADHLDQCPLIAERYNKFQDEDGCPDSIIHQTIGDSDGDGIFDDVDQCPTAKETYNKFMDTDGCPDFIADNKLAADTDGDGIVDIVDWCPTQPETYNGFQDTDGCPDSPLSYLDTDMDGIIDINDACPLEPETYNKFMDTDGCPDSVDTTAFAYTFPDTDGDGIEDRWDACVDEPENYNNNLDWDGCPDVLGAESTTPIYGDSDYDGYPDVIDSCPTESETWNKYLDADGCPDIAPEQQRFVHDDDLDSIINDEDLCPLDPEDYDGDRDSDGCPDP
;
A
#
# COMPACT_ATOMS: atom_id res chain seq x y z
N ALA A 1 -74.54 19.66 25.57
CA ALA A 1 -74.49 20.11 24.17
C ALA A 1 -74.98 18.94 23.34
N ASP A 2 -76.26 18.98 22.97
CA ASP A 2 -77.04 17.96 22.26
C ASP A 2 -76.60 17.74 20.80
N HIS A 3 -75.39 18.19 20.43
CA HIS A 3 -74.86 18.08 19.07
C HIS A 3 -73.71 17.06 18.96
N LEU A 4 -73.26 16.52 20.10
CA LEU A 4 -72.23 15.48 20.16
C LEU A 4 -72.81 14.09 20.41
N ASP A 5 -74.09 14.01 20.79
CA ASP A 5 -74.81 12.76 21.03
C ASP A 5 -75.37 12.23 19.70
N GLN A 6 -74.80 11.14 19.22
CA GLN A 6 -75.21 10.50 17.97
C GLN A 6 -76.46 9.61 18.15
N CYS A 7 -76.86 9.31 19.39
CA CYS A 7 -78.01 8.48 19.72
C CYS A 7 -78.97 9.14 20.75
N PRO A 8 -79.58 10.31 20.47
CA PRO A 8 -80.31 11.12 21.47
C PRO A 8 -81.53 10.44 22.11
N LEU A 9 -82.00 9.34 21.53
CA LEU A 9 -83.18 8.59 21.98
C LEU A 9 -82.82 7.39 22.86
N ILE A 10 -81.54 7.08 23.03
CA ILE A 10 -81.06 5.88 23.72
C ILE A 10 -79.96 6.28 24.69
N ALA A 11 -80.03 5.80 25.93
CA ALA A 11 -79.00 6.09 26.91
C ALA A 11 -77.71 5.31 26.59
N GLU A 12 -76.59 6.03 26.56
CA GLU A 12 -75.24 5.48 26.51
C GLU A 12 -74.95 4.51 27.68
N ARG A 13 -74.08 3.51 27.42
CA ARG A 13 -73.62 2.57 28.44
C ARG A 13 -72.14 2.83 28.74
N TYR A 14 -71.88 3.62 29.77
CA TYR A 14 -70.53 3.89 30.28
C TYR A 14 -69.78 2.61 30.69
N ASN A 15 -68.91 2.10 29.84
CA ASN A 15 -68.13 0.88 30.08
C ASN A 15 -66.65 0.96 29.68
N LYS A 16 -66.13 2.17 29.41
CA LYS A 16 -64.73 2.45 29.03
C LYS A 16 -64.37 2.07 27.60
N PHE A 17 -65.36 1.92 26.74
CA PHE A 17 -65.18 1.69 25.32
C PHE A 17 -66.09 2.68 24.60
N GLN A 18 -65.53 3.55 23.76
CA GLN A 18 -66.24 4.53 22.93
C GLN A 18 -67.31 5.38 23.67
N ASP A 19 -67.06 5.78 24.92
CA ASP A 19 -68.01 6.55 25.76
C ASP A 19 -68.07 8.07 25.42
N GLU A 20 -67.64 8.48 24.22
CA GLU A 20 -67.57 9.88 23.80
C GLU A 20 -68.65 10.28 22.78
N ASP A 21 -69.36 9.32 22.18
CA ASP A 21 -70.33 9.55 21.09
C ASP A 21 -71.81 9.51 21.53
N GLY A 22 -72.07 9.19 22.80
CA GLY A 22 -73.43 9.15 23.36
C GLY A 22 -74.24 7.91 22.95
N CYS A 23 -73.66 6.96 22.22
CA CYS A 23 -74.33 5.75 21.76
C CYS A 23 -73.97 4.53 22.63
N PRO A 24 -74.89 3.58 22.85
CA PRO A 24 -74.53 2.32 23.49
C PRO A 24 -73.67 1.45 22.56
N ASP A 25 -72.53 0.97 23.06
CA ASP A 25 -71.60 0.15 22.29
C ASP A 25 -72.23 -1.13 21.72
N SER A 26 -72.30 -1.22 20.39
CA SER A 26 -72.56 -2.48 19.71
C SER A 26 -71.23 -3.07 19.24
N ILE A 27 -70.74 -4.10 19.94
CA ILE A 27 -69.68 -4.96 19.39
C ILE A 27 -70.33 -5.72 18.23
N ILE A 28 -70.04 -5.30 17.00
CA ILE A 28 -70.36 -6.09 15.82
C ILE A 28 -69.45 -7.32 15.87
N HIS A 29 -69.93 -8.42 16.44
CA HIS A 29 -69.33 -9.72 16.23
C HIS A 29 -69.62 -10.12 14.77
N GLN A 30 -68.82 -9.62 13.84
CA GLN A 30 -68.64 -10.32 12.58
C GLN A 30 -67.87 -11.59 12.93
N THR A 31 -68.60 -12.67 13.18
CA THR A 31 -68.04 -14.02 13.10
C THR A 31 -67.78 -14.26 11.63
N ILE A 32 -66.63 -13.78 11.17
CA ILE A 32 -66.19 -14.01 9.81
C ILE A 32 -65.75 -15.47 9.76
N GLY A 33 -66.58 -16.31 9.13
CA GLY A 33 -66.28 -17.71 8.93
C GLY A 33 -65.15 -17.86 7.90
N ASP A 34 -64.47 -18.98 7.98
CA ASP A 34 -63.55 -19.47 6.94
C ASP A 34 -64.07 -20.88 6.65
N SER A 35 -64.96 -20.97 5.67
CA SER A 35 -65.81 -22.13 5.42
C SER A 35 -65.05 -23.31 4.79
N ASP A 36 -63.91 -23.07 4.13
CA ASP A 36 -63.05 -24.11 3.56
C ASP A 36 -61.67 -24.23 4.22
N GLY A 37 -61.35 -23.35 5.17
CA GLY A 37 -60.18 -23.44 6.03
C GLY A 37 -58.89 -23.08 5.30
N ASP A 38 -58.93 -22.12 4.39
CA ASP A 38 -57.78 -21.67 3.63
C ASP A 38 -57.07 -20.45 4.24
N GLY A 39 -57.66 -19.82 5.26
CA GLY A 39 -57.11 -18.67 5.97
C GLY A 39 -57.54 -17.32 5.40
N ILE A 40 -58.31 -17.32 4.31
CA ILE A 40 -59.07 -16.18 3.80
C ILE A 40 -60.48 -16.30 4.36
N PHE A 41 -61.06 -15.16 4.66
CA PHE A 41 -62.31 -15.07 5.37
C PHE A 41 -63.48 -14.98 4.38
N ASP A 42 -64.61 -15.66 4.64
CA ASP A 42 -65.78 -15.78 3.74
C ASP A 42 -66.33 -14.42 3.22
N ASP A 43 -66.03 -13.30 3.90
CA ASP A 43 -66.47 -11.95 3.51
C ASP A 43 -65.55 -11.26 2.49
N VAL A 44 -64.29 -11.71 2.38
CA VAL A 44 -63.28 -11.26 1.43
C VAL A 44 -62.88 -12.36 0.44
N ASP A 45 -63.30 -13.59 0.68
CA ASP A 45 -63.12 -14.76 -0.16
C ASP A 45 -64.10 -14.76 -1.36
N GLN A 46 -63.57 -14.82 -2.58
CA GLN A 46 -64.37 -14.92 -3.80
C GLN A 46 -64.89 -16.33 -4.06
N CYS A 47 -64.29 -17.35 -3.44
CA CYS A 47 -64.70 -18.74 -3.48
C CYS A 47 -64.86 -19.36 -2.07
N PRO A 48 -65.85 -18.94 -1.25
CA PRO A 48 -66.02 -19.32 0.18
C PRO A 48 -66.25 -20.80 0.53
N THR A 49 -66.10 -21.72 -0.42
CA THR A 49 -66.29 -23.15 -0.20
C THR A 49 -65.21 -23.98 -0.87
N ALA A 50 -64.26 -23.33 -1.54
CA ALA A 50 -63.23 -23.95 -2.33
C ALA A 50 -61.88 -23.34 -1.93
N LYS A 51 -61.18 -24.09 -1.10
CA LYS A 51 -59.88 -23.71 -0.55
C LYS A 51 -58.88 -23.19 -1.60
N GLU A 52 -58.34 -22.01 -1.33
CA GLU A 52 -57.21 -21.39 -2.02
C GLU A 52 -56.01 -22.33 -2.18
N THR A 53 -55.33 -22.18 -3.32
CA THR A 53 -54.06 -22.84 -3.64
C THR A 53 -52.92 -21.82 -3.62
N TYR A 54 -52.29 -21.66 -2.45
CA TYR A 54 -51.11 -20.80 -2.26
C TYR A 54 -49.94 -21.18 -3.20
N ASN A 55 -49.87 -20.51 -4.34
CA ASN A 55 -48.90 -20.75 -5.41
C ASN A 55 -48.19 -19.45 -5.86
N LYS A 56 -48.38 -18.34 -5.12
CA LYS A 56 -47.90 -16.97 -5.39
C LYS A 56 -48.56 -16.28 -6.58
N PHE A 57 -49.63 -16.85 -7.13
CA PHE A 57 -50.46 -16.23 -8.14
C PHE A 57 -51.84 -16.05 -7.53
N MET A 58 -52.31 -14.80 -7.48
CA MET A 58 -53.61 -14.39 -6.94
C MET A 58 -54.04 -14.96 -5.56
N ASP A 59 -53.11 -15.48 -4.75
CA ASP A 59 -53.24 -15.99 -3.37
C ASP A 59 -54.06 -15.15 -2.35
N THR A 60 -54.60 -14.00 -2.72
CA THR A 60 -55.43 -13.13 -1.86
C THR A 60 -56.90 -13.12 -2.23
N ASP A 61 -57.31 -13.77 -3.32
CA ASP A 61 -58.70 -13.75 -3.78
C ASP A 61 -59.57 -14.89 -3.23
N GLY A 62 -58.95 -15.95 -2.68
CA GLY A 62 -59.64 -17.06 -2.02
C GLY A 62 -60.10 -18.14 -3.00
N CYS A 63 -59.72 -18.06 -4.27
CA CYS A 63 -60.13 -19.00 -5.29
C CYS A 63 -59.00 -19.96 -5.69
N PRO A 64 -59.28 -21.27 -5.83
CA PRO A 64 -58.25 -22.23 -6.20
C PRO A 64 -57.76 -21.99 -7.63
N ASP A 65 -56.53 -21.49 -7.73
CA ASP A 65 -55.86 -21.31 -9.01
C ASP A 65 -55.24 -22.60 -9.51
N PHE A 66 -55.89 -23.19 -10.52
CA PHE A 66 -55.37 -24.35 -11.25
C PHE A 66 -54.57 -23.86 -12.46
N ILE A 67 -53.25 -23.74 -12.31
CA ILE A 67 -52.36 -23.73 -13.47
C ILE A 67 -52.45 -25.12 -14.08
N ALA A 68 -52.98 -25.20 -15.31
CA ALA A 68 -53.45 -26.42 -15.97
C ALA A 68 -52.41 -27.55 -16.14
N ASP A 69 -51.16 -27.33 -15.72
CA ASP A 69 -50.01 -28.10 -16.18
C ASP A 69 -49.18 -28.70 -15.05
N ASN A 70 -49.64 -28.65 -13.79
CA ASN A 70 -48.85 -29.14 -12.65
C ASN A 70 -47.49 -28.41 -12.50
N LYS A 71 -47.35 -27.25 -13.16
CA LYS A 71 -46.22 -26.32 -13.06
C LYS A 71 -46.59 -25.23 -12.05
N LEU A 72 -45.69 -24.98 -11.12
CA LEU A 72 -45.87 -24.05 -10.00
C LEU A 72 -45.89 -22.56 -10.43
N ALA A 73 -45.90 -22.24 -11.72
CA ALA A 73 -45.85 -20.88 -12.25
C ALA A 73 -46.37 -20.82 -13.71
N ALA A 74 -46.91 -19.66 -14.10
CA ALA A 74 -47.42 -19.37 -15.45
C ALA A 74 -46.28 -19.34 -16.48
N ASP A 75 -46.59 -19.76 -17.71
CA ASP A 75 -45.70 -19.90 -18.87
C ASP A 75 -46.59 -19.64 -20.10
N THR A 76 -46.72 -18.37 -20.48
CA THR A 76 -47.77 -17.85 -21.36
C THR A 76 -47.55 -18.22 -22.83
N ASP A 77 -46.30 -18.35 -23.27
CA ASP A 77 -45.94 -18.76 -24.63
C ASP A 77 -45.51 -20.23 -24.75
N GLY A 78 -45.34 -20.93 -23.62
CA GLY A 78 -45.15 -22.37 -23.56
C GLY A 78 -43.74 -22.81 -23.93
N ASP A 79 -42.75 -21.95 -23.79
CA ASP A 79 -41.36 -22.26 -24.13
C ASP A 79 -40.61 -23.04 -23.04
N GLY A 80 -41.19 -23.15 -21.84
CA GLY A 80 -40.63 -23.87 -20.71
C GLY A 80 -40.11 -22.99 -19.58
N ILE A 81 -39.89 -21.71 -19.83
CA ILE A 81 -39.49 -20.67 -18.87
C ILE A 81 -40.77 -20.08 -18.27
N VAL A 82 -40.72 -19.64 -17.01
CA VAL A 82 -41.91 -19.16 -16.31
C VAL A 82 -42.00 -17.64 -16.44
N ASP A 83 -43.19 -17.09 -16.64
CA ASP A 83 -43.45 -15.65 -16.92
C ASP A 83 -42.76 -14.69 -15.93
N ILE A 84 -42.48 -15.15 -14.70
CA ILE A 84 -41.82 -14.35 -13.66
C ILE A 84 -40.29 -14.22 -13.86
N VAL A 85 -39.67 -15.14 -14.60
CA VAL A 85 -38.23 -15.09 -14.96
C VAL A 85 -38.00 -14.90 -16.46
N ASP A 86 -39.06 -14.99 -17.25
CA ASP A 86 -39.08 -14.74 -18.69
C ASP A 86 -39.08 -13.23 -18.99
N TRP A 87 -38.14 -12.77 -19.81
CA TRP A 87 -38.03 -11.39 -20.25
C TRP A 87 -38.97 -11.06 -21.42
N CYS A 88 -39.42 -12.09 -22.14
CA CYS A 88 -40.39 -12.01 -23.22
C CYS A 88 -41.60 -12.96 -23.02
N PRO A 89 -42.47 -12.76 -22.00
CA PRO A 89 -43.57 -13.68 -21.62
C PRO A 89 -44.67 -13.95 -22.66
N THR A 90 -44.52 -13.47 -23.89
CA THR A 90 -45.49 -13.65 -24.98
C THR A 90 -44.83 -14.13 -26.27
N GLN A 91 -43.51 -14.34 -26.25
CA GLN A 91 -42.72 -14.74 -27.40
C GLN A 91 -41.84 -15.91 -27.00
N PRO A 92 -42.11 -17.11 -27.54
CA PRO A 92 -41.41 -18.30 -27.10
C PRO A 92 -39.91 -18.21 -27.44
N GLU A 93 -39.08 -18.60 -26.48
CA GLU A 93 -37.64 -18.78 -26.62
C GLU A 93 -37.26 -19.63 -27.84
N THR A 94 -36.17 -19.26 -28.49
CA THR A 94 -35.55 -20.03 -29.57
C THR A 94 -34.26 -20.66 -29.07
N TYR A 95 -34.36 -21.88 -28.52
CA TYR A 95 -33.21 -22.68 -28.07
C TYR A 95 -32.19 -22.92 -29.19
N ASN A 96 -31.19 -22.03 -29.28
CA ASN A 96 -30.15 -22.08 -30.28
C ASN A 96 -28.74 -22.15 -29.66
N GLY A 97 -28.60 -22.02 -28.33
CA GLY A 97 -27.33 -22.05 -27.60
C GLY A 97 -26.81 -20.71 -27.06
N PHE A 98 -27.63 -19.65 -27.04
CA PHE A 98 -27.31 -18.27 -26.69
C PHE A 98 -28.52 -17.74 -25.99
N GLN A 99 -28.29 -17.12 -24.84
CA GLN A 99 -29.32 -16.58 -23.97
C GLN A 99 -30.59 -17.43 -23.77
N ASP A 100 -30.55 -18.75 -24.04
CA ASP A 100 -31.66 -19.73 -23.92
C ASP A 100 -32.37 -19.80 -22.54
N THR A 101 -31.97 -18.96 -21.59
CA THR A 101 -32.54 -18.84 -20.25
C THR A 101 -33.24 -17.50 -20.00
N ASP A 102 -33.17 -16.54 -20.93
CA ASP A 102 -33.81 -15.22 -20.79
C ASP A 102 -35.27 -15.22 -21.26
N GLY A 103 -35.69 -16.21 -22.06
CA GLY A 103 -37.07 -16.36 -22.52
C GLY A 103 -37.38 -15.57 -23.79
N CYS A 104 -36.37 -14.95 -24.41
CA CYS A 104 -36.54 -14.12 -25.59
C CYS A 104 -36.05 -14.82 -26.87
N PRO A 105 -36.80 -14.76 -27.99
CA PRO A 105 -36.40 -15.43 -29.22
C PRO A 105 -35.11 -14.84 -29.81
N ASP A 106 -34.06 -15.66 -29.85
CA ASP A 106 -32.79 -15.28 -30.43
C ASP A 106 -32.69 -15.41 -31.95
N SER A 107 -32.04 -14.44 -32.57
CA SER A 107 -31.82 -14.39 -34.01
C SER A 107 -30.47 -15.02 -34.39
N PRO A 108 -30.28 -15.49 -35.63
CA PRO A 108 -28.97 -16.00 -36.08
C PRO A 108 -27.86 -14.94 -36.11
N LEU A 109 -28.19 -13.65 -36.01
CA LEU A 109 -27.21 -12.57 -35.85
C LEU A 109 -26.69 -12.48 -34.41
N SER A 110 -27.37 -13.10 -33.43
CA SER A 110 -27.01 -13.05 -32.01
C SER A 110 -25.70 -13.78 -31.67
N TYR A 111 -25.14 -14.57 -32.60
CA TYR A 111 -23.88 -15.32 -32.42
C TYR A 111 -22.75 -14.82 -33.31
N LEU A 112 -23.04 -13.86 -34.17
CA LEU A 112 -22.05 -13.38 -35.11
C LEU A 112 -21.03 -12.56 -34.33
N ASP A 113 -19.76 -12.92 -34.49
CA ASP A 113 -18.59 -12.21 -33.98
C ASP A 113 -17.69 -12.05 -35.20
N THR A 114 -17.79 -10.89 -35.84
CA THR A 114 -17.24 -10.63 -37.17
C THR A 114 -15.73 -10.43 -37.14
N ASP A 115 -15.18 -9.84 -36.08
CA ASP A 115 -13.74 -9.59 -35.93
C ASP A 115 -13.02 -10.59 -35.01
N MET A 116 -13.77 -11.51 -34.39
CA MET A 116 -13.30 -12.64 -33.60
C MET A 116 -12.56 -12.22 -32.33
N ASP A 117 -12.97 -11.13 -31.71
CA ASP A 117 -12.41 -10.66 -30.44
C ASP A 117 -13.05 -11.32 -29.21
N GLY A 118 -14.14 -12.07 -29.39
CA GLY A 118 -14.88 -12.78 -28.34
C GLY A 118 -16.14 -12.05 -27.84
N ILE A 119 -16.43 -10.86 -28.37
CA ILE A 119 -17.66 -10.10 -28.15
C ILE A 119 -18.49 -10.20 -29.43
N ILE A 120 -19.76 -10.55 -29.29
CA ILE A 120 -20.67 -10.70 -30.43
C ILE A 120 -21.09 -9.34 -30.98
N ASP A 121 -21.30 -9.25 -32.30
CA ASP A 121 -21.65 -8.04 -33.06
C ASP A 121 -22.84 -7.25 -32.47
N ILE A 122 -23.78 -7.91 -31.79
CA ILE A 122 -24.94 -7.26 -31.16
C ILE A 122 -24.59 -6.56 -29.83
N ASN A 123 -23.56 -7.03 -29.14
CA ASN A 123 -23.06 -6.48 -27.89
C ASN A 123 -21.75 -5.67 -28.08
N ASP A 124 -21.18 -5.72 -29.27
CA ASP A 124 -19.98 -5.02 -29.67
C ASP A 124 -20.29 -3.63 -30.23
N ALA A 125 -19.65 -2.60 -29.67
CA ALA A 125 -19.74 -1.22 -30.17
C ALA A 125 -18.91 -0.97 -31.44
N CYS A 126 -17.91 -1.82 -31.71
CA CYS A 126 -17.03 -1.81 -32.86
C CYS A 126 -16.96 -3.16 -33.63
N PRO A 127 -18.06 -3.67 -34.24
CA PRO A 127 -18.17 -5.03 -34.81
C PRO A 127 -17.20 -5.46 -35.93
N LEU A 128 -16.26 -4.62 -36.33
CA LEU A 128 -15.31 -4.88 -37.41
C LEU A 128 -13.85 -4.69 -36.95
N GLU A 129 -13.64 -4.22 -35.72
CA GLU A 129 -12.35 -3.80 -35.19
C GLU A 129 -12.15 -4.51 -33.85
N PRO A 130 -11.24 -5.51 -33.77
CA PRO A 130 -11.17 -6.37 -32.61
C PRO A 130 -10.69 -5.63 -31.36
N GLU A 131 -11.33 -5.91 -30.23
CA GLU A 131 -11.00 -5.42 -28.89
C GLU A 131 -9.53 -5.62 -28.49
N THR A 132 -9.01 -4.66 -27.74
CA THR A 132 -7.69 -4.70 -27.10
C THR A 132 -7.83 -4.88 -25.59
N TYR A 133 -7.81 -6.14 -25.12
CA TYR A 133 -7.83 -6.50 -23.70
C TYR A 133 -6.66 -5.88 -22.90
N ASN A 134 -6.89 -4.70 -22.32
CA ASN A 134 -5.90 -3.89 -21.62
C ASN A 134 -6.35 -3.49 -20.20
N LYS A 135 -7.47 -4.04 -19.72
CA LYS A 135 -8.17 -3.77 -18.45
C LYS A 135 -8.90 -2.42 -18.39
N PHE A 136 -9.16 -1.81 -19.54
CA PHE A 136 -9.93 -0.58 -19.64
C PHE A 136 -10.97 -0.78 -20.72
N MET A 137 -12.23 -0.74 -20.28
CA MET A 137 -13.40 -0.92 -21.14
C MET A 137 -13.40 -2.19 -22.02
N ASP A 138 -12.60 -3.22 -21.69
CA ASP A 138 -12.53 -4.57 -22.32
C ASP A 138 -13.87 -5.33 -22.55
N THR A 139 -15.02 -4.74 -22.22
CA THR A 139 -16.35 -5.32 -22.39
C THR A 139 -17.18 -4.61 -23.48
N ASP A 140 -16.68 -3.52 -24.07
CA ASP A 140 -17.43 -2.76 -25.08
C ASP A 140 -17.12 -3.18 -26.52
N GLY A 141 -16.05 -3.94 -26.75
CA GLY A 141 -15.70 -4.49 -28.07
C GLY A 141 -14.89 -3.51 -28.92
N CYS A 142 -14.52 -2.35 -28.37
CA CYS A 142 -13.79 -1.35 -29.11
C CYS A 142 -12.32 -1.31 -28.71
N PRO A 143 -11.37 -1.28 -29.67
CA PRO A 143 -9.95 -1.25 -29.37
C PRO A 143 -9.59 0.04 -28.63
N ASP A 144 -9.41 -0.08 -27.32
CA ASP A 144 -9.00 1.01 -26.48
C ASP A 144 -7.49 1.06 -26.28
N SER A 145 -7.01 2.27 -26.00
CA SER A 145 -5.64 2.49 -25.55
C SER A 145 -5.66 3.10 -24.18
N VAL A 146 -5.28 2.32 -23.18
CA VAL A 146 -4.73 2.92 -21.96
C VAL A 146 -3.40 3.53 -22.34
N ASP A 147 -3.37 4.87 -22.41
CA ASP A 147 -2.11 5.56 -22.31
C ASP A 147 -1.51 5.12 -20.98
N THR A 148 -0.48 4.29 -21.05
CA THR A 148 0.31 3.79 -19.91
C THR A 148 1.11 4.94 -19.30
N THR A 149 0.48 6.10 -19.10
CA THR A 149 0.77 6.97 -17.98
C THR A 149 0.45 6.16 -16.74
N ALA A 150 1.45 5.38 -16.36
CA ALA A 150 1.50 4.68 -15.11
C ALA A 150 0.89 5.60 -14.05
N PHE A 151 -0.06 5.07 -13.28
CA PHE A 151 -0.24 5.50 -11.90
C PHE A 151 1.03 5.13 -11.10
N ALA A 152 2.21 5.46 -11.63
CA ALA A 152 3.38 5.70 -10.84
C ALA A 152 2.96 6.89 -10.00
N TYR A 153 2.58 6.59 -8.77
CA TYR A 153 2.60 7.55 -7.70
C TYR A 153 4.00 8.17 -7.72
N THR A 154 4.14 9.32 -8.37
CA THR A 154 5.37 10.10 -8.35
C THR A 154 5.46 10.66 -6.94
N PHE A 155 6.54 10.34 -6.23
CA PHE A 155 6.76 10.89 -4.92
C PHE A 155 6.84 12.43 -5.01
N PRO A 156 6.34 13.16 -3.99
CA PRO A 156 6.46 14.61 -3.96
C PRO A 156 7.92 15.07 -4.11
N ASP A 157 8.09 16.15 -4.85
CA ASP A 157 9.32 16.89 -5.10
C ASP A 157 8.90 18.37 -4.99
N THR A 158 9.16 18.96 -3.82
CA THR A 158 8.55 20.22 -3.37
C THR A 158 9.17 21.43 -4.07
N ASP A 159 10.46 21.40 -4.36
CA ASP A 159 11.18 22.47 -5.06
C ASP A 159 11.39 22.20 -6.57
N GLY A 160 11.13 20.97 -7.02
CA GLY A 160 11.12 20.58 -8.42
C GLY A 160 12.52 20.38 -9.00
N ASP A 161 13.52 20.09 -8.19
CA ASP A 161 14.89 19.89 -8.62
C ASP A 161 15.15 18.49 -9.22
N GLY A 162 14.19 17.56 -9.08
CA GLY A 162 14.26 16.19 -9.58
C GLY A 162 14.72 15.15 -8.56
N ILE A 163 14.97 15.55 -7.31
CA ILE A 163 15.24 14.68 -6.17
C ILE A 163 13.95 14.61 -5.33
N GLU A 164 13.48 13.40 -5.04
CA GLU A 164 12.24 13.23 -4.26
C GLU A 164 12.42 13.76 -2.84
N ASP A 165 11.39 14.36 -2.22
CA ASP A 165 11.38 14.92 -0.85
C ASP A 165 11.93 13.96 0.24
N ARG A 166 11.90 12.64 -0.04
CA ARG A 166 12.44 11.60 0.86
C ARG A 166 13.97 11.54 0.84
N TRP A 167 14.58 11.87 -0.29
CA TRP A 167 16.02 11.81 -0.56
C TRP A 167 16.66 13.20 -0.62
N ASP A 168 15.84 14.24 -0.66
CA ASP A 168 16.26 15.63 -0.59
C ASP A 168 16.50 16.07 0.87
N ALA A 169 17.72 16.54 1.15
CA ALA A 169 18.12 17.10 2.44
C ALA A 169 17.65 18.55 2.61
N CYS A 170 17.33 19.25 1.52
CA CYS A 170 16.91 20.63 1.42
C CYS A 170 15.57 20.79 0.67
N VAL A 171 14.52 20.07 1.10
CA VAL A 171 13.12 20.04 0.58
C VAL A 171 12.53 21.32 -0.05
N ASP A 172 12.95 22.53 0.36
CA ASP A 172 12.43 23.80 -0.15
C ASP A 172 13.44 24.60 -1.01
N GLU A 173 14.66 24.08 -1.21
CA GLU A 173 15.77 24.74 -1.89
C GLU A 173 16.38 23.86 -3.00
N PRO A 174 16.19 24.23 -4.28
CA PRO A 174 16.54 23.34 -5.38
C PRO A 174 18.05 23.15 -5.54
N GLU A 175 18.45 21.91 -5.80
CA GLU A 175 19.80 21.50 -6.14
C GLU A 175 20.40 22.30 -7.31
N ASN A 176 21.70 22.57 -7.22
CA ASN A 176 22.43 23.36 -8.20
C ASN A 176 23.41 22.56 -9.08
N TYR A 177 23.22 21.26 -9.29
CA TYR A 177 23.84 20.39 -10.31
C TYR A 177 25.24 20.86 -10.80
N ASN A 178 26.19 21.01 -9.88
CA ASN A 178 27.50 21.60 -10.15
C ASN A 178 28.64 20.55 -10.15
N ASN A 179 28.30 19.26 -10.13
CA ASN A 179 29.18 18.10 -9.98
C ASN A 179 29.82 17.95 -8.60
N ASN A 180 29.29 18.61 -7.58
CA ASN A 180 29.66 18.40 -6.19
C ASN A 180 28.40 18.11 -5.39
N LEU A 181 28.28 16.85 -4.96
CA LEU A 181 27.19 16.37 -4.10
C LEU A 181 25.76 16.54 -4.65
N ASP A 182 25.60 16.68 -5.98
CA ASP A 182 24.33 16.74 -6.75
C ASP A 182 23.25 15.62 -6.49
N TRP A 183 23.45 14.74 -5.52
CA TRP A 183 22.53 13.66 -5.14
C TRP A 183 21.86 13.89 -3.78
N ASP A 184 22.23 14.93 -3.03
CA ASP A 184 21.70 15.19 -1.69
C ASP A 184 20.55 16.23 -1.66
N GLY A 185 20.27 16.90 -2.78
CA GLY A 185 19.17 17.85 -2.91
C GLY A 185 19.49 19.25 -2.39
N CYS A 186 20.71 19.48 -1.91
CA CYS A 186 21.11 20.75 -1.33
C CYS A 186 22.06 21.53 -2.26
N PRO A 187 21.81 22.82 -2.51
CA PRO A 187 22.68 23.63 -3.36
C PRO A 187 24.12 23.72 -2.80
N ASP A 188 25.04 23.07 -3.48
CA ASP A 188 26.44 23.01 -3.08
C ASP A 188 27.28 24.21 -3.50
N VAL A 189 28.38 24.42 -2.79
CA VAL A 189 29.41 25.39 -3.15
C VAL A 189 30.74 24.68 -3.24
N LEU A 190 31.36 24.70 -4.43
CA LEU A 190 32.70 24.19 -4.62
C LEU A 190 33.66 24.85 -3.62
N GLY A 191 34.31 24.01 -2.81
CA GLY A 191 35.40 24.46 -1.93
C GLY A 191 36.48 25.15 -2.76
N ALA A 192 37.07 26.20 -2.20
CA ALA A 192 38.13 26.93 -2.89
C ALA A 192 39.28 25.97 -3.28
N GLU A 193 39.64 25.96 -4.56
CA GLU A 193 40.80 25.24 -5.07
C GLU A 193 42.07 25.65 -4.31
N SER A 194 42.91 24.69 -3.96
CA SER A 194 44.20 24.96 -3.31
C SER A 194 45.08 25.75 -4.27
N THR A 195 45.25 27.05 -4.04
CA THR A 195 46.14 27.91 -4.82
C THR A 195 47.63 27.66 -4.54
N THR A 196 47.96 26.58 -3.83
CA THR A 196 49.33 26.29 -3.38
C THR A 196 50.14 25.76 -4.56
N PRO A 197 51.22 26.45 -4.98
CA PRO A 197 52.07 25.96 -6.05
C PRO A 197 52.67 24.60 -5.66
N ILE A 198 52.65 23.65 -6.59
CA ILE A 198 53.30 22.34 -6.40
C ILE A 198 54.81 22.56 -6.52
N TYR A 199 55.50 22.59 -5.39
CA TYR A 199 56.96 22.59 -5.34
C TYR A 199 57.45 21.14 -5.23
N GLY A 200 58.57 20.82 -5.87
CA GLY A 200 59.20 19.49 -5.76
C GLY A 200 59.80 19.29 -4.38
N ASP A 201 59.71 18.05 -3.90
CA ASP A 201 60.29 17.56 -2.65
C ASP A 201 60.99 16.24 -3.02
N SER A 202 62.32 16.28 -3.04
CA SER A 202 63.17 15.26 -3.64
C SER A 202 63.44 14.06 -2.73
N ASP A 203 63.38 14.25 -1.41
CA ASP A 203 63.54 13.19 -0.41
C ASP A 203 62.24 12.86 0.36
N TYR A 204 61.17 13.59 0.07
CA TYR A 204 59.80 13.38 0.56
C TYR A 204 59.66 13.58 2.07
N ASP A 205 60.43 14.50 2.64
CA ASP A 205 60.40 14.81 4.07
C ASP A 205 59.35 15.88 4.46
N GLY A 206 58.71 16.49 3.46
CA GLY A 206 57.69 17.52 3.63
C GLY A 206 58.18 18.95 3.45
N TYR A 207 59.49 19.16 3.26
CA TYR A 207 60.09 20.45 2.92
C TYR A 207 60.36 20.49 1.40
N PRO A 208 59.74 21.41 0.67
CA PRO A 208 60.09 21.57 -0.74
C PRO A 208 61.56 21.95 -0.94
N ASP A 209 62.20 21.44 -1.99
CA ASP A 209 63.61 21.64 -2.37
C ASP A 209 64.05 23.12 -2.36
N VAL A 210 63.09 24.04 -2.53
CA VAL A 210 63.32 25.49 -2.55
C VAL A 210 63.48 26.14 -1.17
N ILE A 211 62.97 25.49 -0.12
CA ILE A 211 63.09 25.95 1.27
C ILE A 211 63.86 24.96 2.15
N ASP A 212 64.08 23.74 1.65
CA ASP A 212 64.87 22.72 2.30
C ASP A 212 66.38 23.05 2.24
N SER A 213 67.04 22.99 3.40
CA SER A 213 68.49 23.19 3.52
C SER A 213 69.29 21.95 3.11
N CYS A 214 68.67 20.77 3.11
CA CYS A 214 69.23 19.49 2.68
C CYS A 214 68.32 18.75 1.67
N PRO A 215 68.15 19.26 0.42
CA PRO A 215 67.17 18.77 -0.59
C PRO A 215 67.26 17.31 -1.07
N THR A 216 68.09 16.48 -0.46
CA THR A 216 68.29 15.07 -0.84
C THR A 216 68.39 14.15 0.37
N GLU A 217 68.39 14.70 1.58
CA GLU A 217 68.47 13.95 2.82
C GLU A 217 67.28 14.31 3.70
N SER A 218 66.39 13.34 3.88
CA SER A 218 65.17 13.56 4.64
C SER A 218 65.43 13.99 6.10
N GLU A 219 64.71 15.00 6.54
CA GLU A 219 64.64 15.47 7.92
C GLU A 219 64.43 14.33 8.94
N THR A 220 65.10 14.45 10.08
CA THR A 220 64.98 13.51 11.21
C THR A 220 64.16 14.15 12.32
N TRP A 221 62.85 13.94 12.27
CA TRP A 221 61.87 14.44 13.25
C TRP A 221 62.14 13.95 14.68
N ASN A 222 63.01 14.66 15.39
CA ASN A 222 63.48 14.31 16.73
C ASN A 222 63.24 15.43 17.77
N LYS A 223 62.51 16.49 17.37
CA LYS A 223 62.19 17.71 18.15
C LYS A 223 63.37 18.64 18.37
N TYR A 224 64.46 18.43 17.65
CA TYR A 224 65.64 19.27 17.62
C TYR A 224 65.82 19.70 16.16
N LEU A 225 65.91 21.01 15.94
CA LEU A 225 66.00 21.68 14.64
C LEU A 225 65.16 21.14 13.46
N ASP A 226 64.05 20.43 13.69
CA ASP A 226 63.12 19.87 12.67
C ASP A 226 62.49 20.90 11.67
N ALA A 227 62.97 22.14 11.58
CA ALA A 227 62.43 23.20 10.76
C ALA A 227 63.30 23.58 9.56
N ASP A 228 64.51 23.03 9.44
CA ASP A 228 65.44 23.36 8.36
C ASP A 228 65.51 22.32 7.23
N GLY A 229 64.84 21.17 7.39
CA GLY A 229 64.78 20.10 6.38
C GLY A 229 66.05 19.23 6.37
N CYS A 230 66.89 19.33 7.40
CA CYS A 230 68.16 18.64 7.48
C CYS A 230 68.17 17.61 8.61
N PRO A 231 68.62 16.37 8.36
CA PRO A 231 68.72 15.37 9.41
C PRO A 231 69.70 15.83 10.50
N ASP A 232 69.21 15.85 11.74
CA ASP A 232 70.02 16.16 12.91
C ASP A 232 69.88 15.11 14.02
N ILE A 233 70.61 15.32 15.12
CA ILE A 233 70.58 14.44 16.29
C ILE A 233 70.39 15.28 17.55
N ALA A 234 69.28 15.06 18.24
CA ALA A 234 68.99 15.68 19.53
C ALA A 234 70.09 15.35 20.58
N PRO A 235 70.68 16.35 21.25
CA PRO A 235 71.80 16.15 22.19
C PRO A 235 71.46 15.27 23.41
N GLU A 236 70.18 15.11 23.77
CA GLU A 236 69.76 14.21 24.86
C GLU A 236 69.83 12.72 24.51
N GLN A 237 69.85 12.34 23.23
CA GLN A 237 69.99 10.93 22.84
C GLN A 237 71.40 10.36 23.03
N GLN A 238 72.39 11.20 23.37
CA GLN A 238 73.72 10.74 23.82
C GLN A 238 73.72 10.20 25.26
N ARG A 239 72.60 10.27 25.99
CA ARG A 239 72.49 9.88 27.41
C ARG A 239 71.91 8.49 27.68
N PHE A 240 71.66 7.66 26.66
CA PHE A 240 71.44 6.23 26.90
C PHE A 240 72.80 5.57 27.10
N VAL A 241 73.28 5.77 28.31
CA VAL A 241 74.42 5.07 28.83
C VAL A 241 74.01 3.61 29.02
N HIS A 242 74.67 2.70 28.30
CA HIS A 242 74.37 1.28 28.31
C HIS A 242 74.96 0.69 29.61
N ASP A 243 74.14 -0.01 30.37
CA ASP A 243 74.49 -0.76 31.59
C ASP A 243 73.76 -2.10 31.42
N ASP A 244 74.48 -3.08 30.88
CA ASP A 244 73.91 -4.34 30.38
C ASP A 244 73.63 -5.36 31.48
N ASP A 245 74.36 -5.29 32.60
CA ASP A 245 74.18 -6.19 33.76
C ASP A 245 73.49 -5.51 34.96
N LEU A 246 73.22 -4.21 34.85
CA LEU A 246 72.45 -3.40 35.80
C LEU A 246 73.14 -3.27 37.17
N ASP A 247 74.45 -3.29 37.19
CA ASP A 247 75.25 -3.09 38.41
C ASP A 247 75.48 -1.61 38.75
N SER A 248 74.93 -0.70 37.94
CA SER A 248 75.04 0.77 38.05
C SER A 248 76.38 1.37 37.63
N ILE A 249 77.28 0.56 37.07
CA ILE A 249 78.45 0.99 36.32
C ILE A 249 78.09 0.89 34.83
N ILE A 250 78.67 1.75 34.01
CA ILE A 250 78.26 1.91 32.63
C ILE A 250 79.19 1.09 31.76
N ASN A 251 78.71 0.43 30.70
CA ASN A 251 79.52 -0.45 29.85
C ASN A 251 80.84 0.18 29.35
N ASP A 252 80.88 1.51 29.19
CA ASP A 252 82.09 2.25 28.76
C ASP A 252 83.13 2.43 29.88
N GLU A 253 82.73 2.33 31.15
CA GLU A 253 83.55 2.43 32.36
C GLU A 253 83.63 1.10 33.14
N ASP A 254 82.98 0.06 32.63
CA ASP A 254 82.88 -1.28 33.19
C ASP A 254 83.89 -2.23 32.51
N LEU A 255 84.73 -2.89 33.31
CA LEU A 255 85.68 -3.89 32.81
C LEU A 255 85.03 -5.25 32.49
N CYS A 256 83.87 -5.55 33.07
CA CYS A 256 83.08 -6.77 32.86
C CYS A 256 81.59 -6.47 32.55
N PRO A 257 81.24 -5.87 31.39
CA PRO A 257 79.90 -5.35 31.05
C PRO A 257 78.72 -6.34 31.00
N LEU A 258 78.90 -7.60 31.40
CA LEU A 258 77.87 -8.64 31.40
C LEU A 258 77.77 -9.37 32.74
N ASP A 259 78.69 -9.10 33.66
CA ASP A 259 78.83 -9.80 34.92
C ASP A 259 78.79 -8.76 36.04
N PRO A 260 77.69 -8.67 36.80
CA PRO A 260 77.47 -7.57 37.72
C PRO A 260 78.45 -7.61 38.90
N GLU A 261 78.97 -6.45 39.28
CA GLU A 261 79.79 -6.22 40.48
C GLU A 261 79.11 -6.77 41.75
N ASP A 262 79.90 -7.42 42.64
CA ASP A 262 79.35 -8.10 43.83
C ASP A 262 79.41 -7.26 45.12
N TYR A 263 79.99 -6.05 45.04
CA TYR A 263 80.02 -5.03 46.08
C TYR A 263 80.49 -5.58 47.45
N ASP A 264 81.59 -6.34 47.44
CA ASP A 264 82.12 -7.03 48.62
C ASP A 264 83.13 -6.20 49.44
N GLY A 265 83.54 -5.03 48.92
CA GLY A 265 84.48 -4.12 49.55
C GLY A 265 85.92 -4.22 49.03
N ASP A 266 86.23 -5.16 48.13
CA ASP A 266 87.39 -5.11 47.24
C ASP A 266 86.94 -4.56 45.88
N ARG A 267 87.71 -3.62 45.33
CA ARG A 267 87.56 -2.98 44.01
C ARG A 267 86.15 -2.80 43.40
N ASP A 268 85.15 -2.48 44.21
CA ASP A 268 83.74 -2.19 43.82
C ASP A 268 83.49 -1.03 42.80
N SER A 269 84.50 -0.56 42.09
CA SER A 269 84.44 0.55 41.14
C SER A 269 84.87 0.18 39.73
N ASP A 270 85.30 -1.06 39.50
CA ASP A 270 85.80 -1.50 38.20
C ASP A 270 84.81 -2.37 37.40
N GLY A 271 83.65 -2.70 38.00
CA GLY A 271 82.51 -3.34 37.32
C GLY A 271 82.69 -4.84 37.15
N CYS A 272 83.62 -5.45 37.88
CA CYS A 272 83.93 -6.86 37.78
C CYS A 272 83.81 -7.54 39.14
N PRO A 273 83.08 -8.66 39.25
CA PRO A 273 83.01 -9.40 40.51
C PRO A 273 84.39 -9.89 40.94
N ASP A 274 84.76 -9.56 42.17
CA ASP A 274 86.04 -9.93 42.77
C ASP A 274 86.01 -11.38 43.36
N PRO A 275 87.18 -12.06 43.49
CA PRO A 275 87.28 -13.48 43.88
C PRO A 275 87.37 -13.80 45.38
#